data_AF-A0A920MVY9-F1
#
_entry.id   AF-A0A920MVY9-F1
#
_cell.length_a   1.000
_cell.length_b   1.000
_cell.length_c   1.000
_cell.angle_alpha   90.00
_cell.angle_beta   90.00
_cell.angle_gamma   90.00
#
_symmetry.space_group_name_H-M   'P 1'
#
loop_
_entity.id
_entity.type
_entity.pdbx_description
1 polymer ?
#
loop_
_entity_poly.entity_id
_entity_poly.type
_entity_poly.pdbx_seq_one_letter_code
_entity_poly.pdbx_strand_id
1 'polypeptide(L)'
;MSIDSENGNKIFKVSIHSIERRIPPKLDEDFVKKVDPNCDGVDQWKTNIKESIQKEYEKKSEEMFNSGIIDQFIKMVNPILPPSMFDSYLENIVNEVKASPQGSNLEENTIREQYKTFAENNLKWFLVRKTIIQDLKFEIKNDEIETFISDAIKKIKIKRLKLKDFKKKNLIEISYQMIFLIAKC
;
A
#
# COMPACT_ATOMS: atom_id res chain seq x y z
N MET A 1 12.66 -11.69 -32.48
CA MET A 1 11.82 -10.51 -32.19
C MET A 1 12.64 -9.64 -31.25
N SER A 2 13.12 -8.49 -31.72
CA SER A 2 13.85 -7.55 -30.87
C SER A 2 12.82 -6.78 -30.05
N ILE A 3 12.93 -6.87 -28.72
CA ILE A 3 12.07 -6.12 -27.80
C ILE A 3 12.92 -4.96 -27.33
N ASP A 4 12.59 -3.75 -27.80
CA ASP A 4 13.26 -2.54 -27.34
C ASP A 4 12.90 -2.33 -25.87
N SER A 5 13.92 -2.36 -25.02
CA SER A 5 13.86 -1.96 -23.62
C SER A 5 14.84 -0.81 -23.45
N GLU A 6 14.50 0.17 -22.62
CA GLU A 6 15.22 1.44 -22.41
C GLU A 6 16.71 1.31 -22.02
N ASN A 7 17.23 0.08 -21.82
CA ASN A 7 18.64 -0.21 -21.51
C ASN A 7 19.41 -0.94 -22.63
N GLY A 8 19.07 -0.69 -23.88
CA GLY A 8 19.79 -1.19 -25.06
C GLY A 8 19.18 -2.44 -25.69
N ASN A 9 19.49 -2.63 -26.98
CA ASN A 9 18.89 -3.66 -27.83
C ASN A 9 19.34 -5.06 -27.38
N LYS A 10 18.44 -5.85 -26.79
CA LYS A 10 18.71 -7.22 -26.33
C LYS A 10 18.09 -8.23 -27.29
N ILE A 11 18.92 -9.11 -27.84
CA ILE A 11 18.48 -10.17 -28.75
C ILE A 11 18.03 -11.36 -27.92
N PHE A 12 16.71 -11.60 -27.87
CA PHE A 12 16.14 -12.80 -27.26
C PHE A 12 15.99 -13.90 -28.32
N LYS A 13 16.62 -15.04 -28.06
CA LYS A 13 16.37 -16.27 -28.83
C LYS A 13 15.22 -17.02 -28.17
N VAL A 14 14.03 -16.88 -28.73
CA VAL A 14 12.81 -17.55 -28.24
C VAL A 14 12.49 -18.74 -29.15
N SER A 15 12.33 -19.92 -28.56
CA SER A 15 11.85 -21.12 -29.24
C SER A 15 10.41 -21.39 -28.81
N ILE A 16 9.50 -21.38 -29.77
CA ILE A 16 8.07 -21.66 -29.53
C ILE A 16 7.89 -23.18 -29.52
N HIS A 17 7.43 -23.71 -28.38
CA HIS A 17 7.22 -25.15 -28.20
C HIS A 17 5.77 -25.57 -28.47
N SER A 18 4.81 -24.72 -28.09
CA SER A 18 3.37 -24.95 -28.28
C SER A 18 2.65 -23.61 -28.35
N ILE A 19 1.58 -23.54 -29.14
CA ILE A 19 0.68 -22.40 -29.21
C ILE A 19 -0.69 -22.91 -28.81
N GLU A 20 -1.16 -22.49 -27.64
CA GLU A 20 -2.44 -22.92 -27.08
C GLU A 20 -3.42 -21.76 -27.00
N ARG A 21 -4.69 -22.05 -27.31
CA ARG A 21 -5.78 -21.10 -27.16
C ARG A 21 -6.43 -21.28 -25.79
N ARG A 22 -6.44 -20.22 -24.97
CA ARG A 22 -7.19 -20.20 -23.71
C ARG A 22 -8.69 -20.11 -24.00
N ILE A 23 -9.45 -21.11 -23.58
CA ILE A 23 -10.92 -21.11 -23.62
C ILE A 23 -11.40 -20.82 -22.19
N PRO A 24 -12.16 -19.74 -21.95
CA PRO A 24 -12.68 -19.46 -20.62
C PRO A 24 -13.64 -20.58 -20.17
N PRO A 25 -13.58 -21.03 -18.91
CA PRO A 25 -14.51 -22.02 -18.39
C PRO A 25 -15.93 -21.44 -18.33
N LYS A 26 -16.92 -22.33 -18.29
CA LYS A 26 -18.30 -21.93 -18.00
C LYS A 26 -18.38 -21.44 -16.56
N LEU A 27 -19.22 -20.43 -16.33
CA LEU A 27 -19.50 -19.92 -14.99
C LEU A 27 -20.64 -20.75 -14.37
N ASP A 28 -20.27 -21.82 -13.68
CA ASP A 28 -21.15 -22.73 -12.95
C ASP A 28 -20.74 -22.85 -11.47
N GLU A 29 -21.53 -23.57 -10.68
CA GLU A 29 -21.25 -23.78 -9.25
C GLU A 29 -19.94 -24.54 -9.00
N ASP A 30 -19.58 -25.47 -9.88
CA ASP A 30 -18.34 -26.23 -9.79
C ASP A 30 -17.11 -25.32 -9.98
N PHE A 31 -17.19 -24.38 -10.92
CA PHE A 31 -16.19 -23.34 -11.09
C PHE A 31 -16.11 -22.43 -9.87
N VAL A 32 -17.24 -21.98 -9.33
CA VAL A 32 -17.27 -21.10 -8.15
C VAL A 32 -16.67 -21.79 -6.94
N LYS A 33 -17.03 -23.04 -6.64
CA LYS A 33 -16.46 -23.82 -5.53
C LYS A 33 -14.96 -24.04 -5.68
N LYS A 34 -14.45 -24.12 -6.93
CA LYS A 34 -13.01 -24.23 -7.21
C LYS A 34 -12.26 -22.92 -6.96
N VAL A 35 -12.89 -21.78 -7.20
CA VAL A 35 -12.27 -20.45 -7.06
C VAL A 35 -12.44 -19.88 -5.65
N ASP A 36 -13.60 -20.08 -5.04
CA ASP A 36 -13.96 -19.66 -3.69
C ASP A 36 -14.76 -20.77 -2.98
N PRO A 37 -14.10 -21.63 -2.20
CA PRO A 37 -14.75 -22.74 -1.51
C PRO A 37 -15.82 -22.33 -0.47
N ASN A 38 -15.85 -21.06 -0.08
CA ASN A 38 -16.80 -20.53 0.91
C ASN A 38 -18.05 -19.91 0.26
N CYS A 39 -18.16 -19.99 -1.06
CA CYS A 39 -19.25 -19.41 -1.81
C CYS A 39 -20.23 -20.51 -2.25
N ASP A 40 -21.50 -20.35 -1.90
CA ASP A 40 -22.54 -21.36 -2.09
C ASP A 40 -23.09 -21.38 -3.52
N GLY A 41 -22.77 -20.38 -4.36
CA GLY A 41 -23.21 -20.34 -5.75
C GLY A 41 -22.77 -19.11 -6.55
N VAL A 42 -23.16 -19.10 -7.83
CA VAL A 42 -22.76 -18.08 -8.82
C VAL A 42 -23.25 -16.67 -8.43
N ASP A 43 -24.46 -16.54 -7.91
CA ASP A 43 -25.04 -15.23 -7.58
C ASP A 43 -24.40 -14.61 -6.34
N GLN A 44 -24.09 -15.42 -5.32
CA GLN A 44 -23.34 -14.97 -4.15
C GLN A 44 -21.92 -14.55 -4.55
N TRP A 45 -21.27 -15.31 -5.45
CA TRP A 45 -19.92 -14.99 -5.93
C TRP A 45 -19.89 -13.65 -6.68
N LYS A 46 -20.85 -13.43 -7.58
CA LYS A 46 -21.01 -12.14 -8.29
C LYS A 46 -21.25 -10.99 -7.32
N THR A 47 -22.08 -11.21 -6.31
CA THR A 47 -22.37 -10.20 -5.27
C THR A 47 -21.11 -9.86 -4.48
N ASN A 48 -20.36 -10.86 -4.02
CA ASN A 48 -19.10 -10.66 -3.29
C ASN A 48 -18.06 -9.90 -4.13
N ILE A 49 -17.93 -10.21 -5.42
CA ILE A 49 -17.03 -9.48 -6.34
C ILE A 49 -17.50 -8.03 -6.48
N LYS A 50 -18.80 -7.81 -6.70
CA LYS A 50 -19.35 -6.46 -6.84
C LYS A 50 -19.10 -5.64 -5.59
N GLU A 51 -19.34 -6.20 -4.41
CA GLU A 51 -19.04 -5.53 -3.13
C GLU A 51 -17.54 -5.26 -2.94
N SER A 52 -16.68 -6.21 -3.32
CA SER A 52 -15.23 -6.03 -3.21
C SER A 52 -14.76 -4.87 -4.09
N ILE A 53 -15.23 -4.82 -5.33
CA ILE A 53 -14.95 -3.74 -6.28
C ILE A 53 -15.48 -2.41 -5.71
N GLN A 54 -16.73 -2.39 -5.27
CA GLN A 54 -17.35 -1.20 -4.70
C GLN A 54 -16.55 -0.65 -3.51
N LYS A 55 -16.18 -1.51 -2.55
CA LYS A 55 -15.35 -1.14 -1.40
C LYS A 55 -13.97 -0.60 -1.81
N GLU A 56 -13.36 -1.17 -2.85
CA GLU A 56 -12.08 -0.68 -3.38
C GLU A 56 -12.22 0.71 -4.00
N TYR A 57 -13.27 0.95 -4.79
CA TYR A 57 -13.55 2.26 -5.37
C TYR A 57 -13.92 3.30 -4.32
N GLU A 58 -14.70 2.95 -3.31
CA GLU A 58 -15.02 3.82 -2.17
C GLU A 58 -13.75 4.24 -1.43
N LYS A 59 -12.90 3.27 -1.08
CA LYS A 59 -11.60 3.53 -0.45
C LYS A 59 -10.73 4.45 -1.30
N LYS A 60 -10.62 4.18 -2.60
CA LYS A 60 -9.83 5.00 -3.53
C LYS A 60 -10.39 6.41 -3.66
N SER A 61 -11.71 6.56 -3.69
CA SER A 61 -12.37 7.87 -3.74
C SER A 61 -12.08 8.69 -2.48
N GLU A 62 -12.18 8.06 -1.31
CA GLU A 62 -11.85 8.70 -0.03
C GLU A 62 -10.37 9.10 0.04
N GLU A 63 -9.46 8.21 -0.38
CA GLU A 63 -8.03 8.52 -0.46
C GLU A 63 -7.74 9.70 -1.38
N MET A 64 -8.33 9.73 -2.59
CA MET A 64 -8.16 10.83 -3.53
C MET A 64 -8.71 12.15 -2.99
N PHE A 65 -9.87 12.11 -2.33
CA PHE A 65 -10.47 13.28 -1.70
C PHE A 65 -9.57 13.83 -0.59
N ASN A 66 -9.09 12.96 0.30
CA ASN A 66 -8.21 13.33 1.41
C ASN A 66 -6.86 13.87 0.90
N SER A 67 -6.25 13.21 -0.09
CA SER A 67 -5.02 13.71 -0.73
C SER A 67 -5.23 15.10 -1.36
N GLY A 68 -6.35 15.30 -2.05
CA GLY A 68 -6.71 16.61 -2.60
C GLY A 68 -6.79 17.69 -1.53
N ILE A 69 -7.41 17.39 -0.38
CA ILE A 69 -7.48 18.30 0.76
C ILE A 69 -6.08 18.60 1.32
N ILE A 70 -5.27 17.58 1.56
CA ILE A 70 -3.90 17.69 2.07
C ILE A 70 -3.07 18.61 1.17
N ASP A 71 -3.12 18.38 -0.15
CA ASP A 71 -2.37 19.17 -1.12
C ASP A 71 -2.78 20.65 -1.09
N GLN A 72 -4.07 20.95 -0.94
CA GLN A 72 -4.55 22.33 -0.81
C GLN A 72 -4.07 22.98 0.50
N PHE A 73 -4.13 22.26 1.63
CA PHE A 73 -3.61 22.77 2.90
C PHE A 73 -2.10 23.05 2.84
N ILE A 74 -1.31 22.13 2.27
CA ILE A 74 0.13 22.33 2.10
C ILE A 74 0.40 23.56 1.24
N LYS A 75 -0.34 23.74 0.13
CA LYS A 75 -0.17 24.91 -0.76
C LYS A 75 -0.54 26.22 -0.08
N MET A 76 -1.61 26.23 0.72
CA MET A 76 -2.09 27.43 1.40
C MET A 76 -1.18 27.87 2.54
N VAL A 77 -0.72 26.92 3.37
CA VAL A 77 0.13 27.22 4.54
C VAL A 77 1.60 27.37 4.13
N ASN A 78 2.05 26.56 3.17
CA ASN A 78 3.45 26.46 2.71
C ASN A 78 4.47 26.51 3.86
N PRO A 79 4.43 25.54 4.80
CA PRO A 79 5.28 25.57 5.98
C PRO A 79 6.76 25.44 5.61
N ILE A 80 7.60 26.19 6.32
CA ILE A 80 9.05 26.15 6.17
C ILE A 80 9.58 24.88 6.84
N LEU A 81 10.29 24.05 6.08
CA LEU A 81 10.94 22.85 6.58
C LEU A 81 12.40 23.12 6.94
N PRO A 82 12.82 22.90 8.19
CA PRO A 82 14.24 22.95 8.54
C PRO A 82 15.04 21.87 7.79
N PRO A 83 16.20 22.20 7.20
CA PRO A 83 17.02 21.23 6.46
C PRO A 83 17.38 19.99 7.28
N SER A 84 17.75 20.16 8.55
CA SER A 84 18.09 19.05 9.45
C SER A 84 16.95 18.07 9.68
N MET A 85 15.70 18.56 9.75
CA MET A 85 14.52 17.73 9.89
C MET A 85 14.25 16.93 8.61
N PHE A 86 14.39 17.59 7.46
CA PHE A 86 14.25 16.96 6.16
C PHE A 86 15.30 15.87 5.93
N ASP A 87 16.58 16.20 6.15
CA ASP A 87 17.71 15.29 5.94
C ASP A 87 17.61 14.07 6.87
N SER A 88 17.26 14.27 8.15
CA SER A 88 17.08 13.17 9.10
C SER A 88 15.92 12.25 8.71
N TYR A 89 14.81 12.80 8.21
CA TYR A 89 13.69 12.00 7.76
C TYR A 89 14.00 11.22 6.49
N LEU A 90 14.65 11.86 5.52
CA LEU A 90 15.08 11.21 4.27
C LEU A 90 16.11 10.11 4.54
N GLU A 91 17.03 10.34 5.48
CA GLU A 91 17.98 9.33 5.94
C GLU A 91 17.28 8.08 6.50
N ASN A 92 16.23 8.28 7.31
CA ASN A 92 15.45 7.15 7.83
C ASN A 92 14.78 6.37 6.70
N ILE A 93 14.20 7.05 5.70
CA ILE A 93 13.61 6.40 4.52
C ILE A 93 14.68 5.60 3.75
N VAL A 94 15.85 6.19 3.52
CA VAL A 94 16.95 5.51 2.84
C VAL A 94 17.34 4.23 3.57
N ASN A 95 17.48 4.30 4.89
CA ASN A 95 17.83 3.15 5.71
C ASN A 95 16.73 2.06 5.68
N GLU A 96 15.46 2.44 5.73
CA GLU A 96 14.33 1.52 5.61
C GLU A 96 14.27 0.83 4.23
N VAL A 97 14.51 1.59 3.15
CA VAL A 97 14.52 1.06 1.78
C VAL A 97 15.71 0.11 1.59
N LYS A 98 16.91 0.49 2.04
CA LYS A 98 18.11 -0.37 1.97
C LYS A 98 17.96 -1.67 2.77
N ALA A 99 17.23 -1.62 3.88
CA ALA A 99 16.92 -2.81 4.68
C ALA A 99 15.90 -3.75 4.00
N SER A 100 15.14 -3.26 3.01
CA SER A 100 14.18 -4.07 2.25
C SER A 100 14.88 -4.98 1.24
N PRO A 101 14.38 -6.21 0.99
CA PRO A 101 14.91 -7.12 -0.03
C PRO A 101 14.99 -6.51 -1.45
N GLN A 102 14.16 -5.49 -1.72
CA GLN A 102 14.10 -4.81 -3.01
C GLN A 102 15.11 -3.65 -3.12
N GLY A 103 15.56 -3.10 -1.99
CA GLY A 103 16.40 -1.91 -1.94
C GLY A 103 17.87 -2.17 -1.62
N SER A 104 18.26 -3.40 -1.30
CA SER A 104 19.65 -3.73 -0.93
C SER A 104 20.68 -3.46 -2.03
N ASN A 105 20.26 -3.46 -3.30
CA ASN A 105 21.11 -3.19 -4.47
C ASN A 105 20.90 -1.81 -5.09
N LEU A 106 20.08 -0.95 -4.49
CA LEU A 106 19.83 0.40 -5.00
C LEU A 106 20.89 1.37 -4.48
N GLU A 107 21.42 2.19 -5.39
CA GLU A 107 22.30 3.30 -5.05
C GLU A 107 21.57 4.32 -4.17
N GLU A 108 22.26 4.83 -3.16
CA GLU A 108 21.66 5.72 -2.17
C GLU A 108 21.09 6.99 -2.79
N ASN A 109 21.84 7.61 -3.72
CA ASN A 109 21.42 8.83 -4.40
C ASN A 109 20.12 8.61 -5.17
N THR A 110 19.96 7.46 -5.79
CA THR A 110 18.72 7.10 -6.50
C THR A 110 17.54 7.01 -5.53
N ILE A 111 17.72 6.42 -4.35
CA ILE A 111 16.67 6.37 -3.33
C ILE A 111 16.34 7.78 -2.85
N ARG A 112 17.35 8.60 -2.53
CA ARG A 112 17.14 9.98 -2.09
C ARG A 112 16.35 10.81 -3.10
N GLU A 113 16.70 10.73 -4.38
CA GLU A 113 16.00 11.44 -5.44
C GLU A 113 14.55 10.97 -5.59
N GLN A 114 14.32 9.65 -5.57
CA GLN A 114 12.98 9.07 -5.69
C GLN A 114 12.04 9.50 -4.55
N TYR A 115 12.56 9.55 -3.33
CA TYR A 115 11.76 9.84 -2.13
C TYR A 115 11.77 11.30 -1.71
N LYS A 116 12.57 12.17 -2.34
CA LYS A 116 12.71 13.59 -1.96
C LYS A 116 11.36 14.31 -1.86
N THR A 117 10.60 14.36 -2.95
CA THR A 117 9.33 15.07 -3.01
C THR A 117 8.29 14.48 -2.06
N PHE A 118 8.28 13.14 -1.93
CA PHE A 118 7.41 12.44 -0.99
C PHE A 118 7.74 12.84 0.46
N ALA A 119 9.03 12.85 0.81
CA ALA A 119 9.51 13.21 2.13
C ALA A 119 9.19 14.68 2.47
N GLU A 120 9.39 15.60 1.52
CA GLU A 120 9.05 17.01 1.69
C GLU A 120 7.55 17.18 1.96
N ASN A 121 6.68 16.61 1.13
CA ASN A 121 5.24 16.76 1.27
C ASN A 121 4.71 16.14 2.57
N ASN A 122 5.22 14.97 2.96
CA ASN A 122 4.83 14.32 4.21
C ASN A 122 5.21 15.16 5.44
N LEU A 123 6.40 15.75 5.47
CA LEU A 123 6.82 16.59 6.59
C LEU A 123 6.02 17.89 6.62
N LYS A 124 5.71 18.50 5.47
CA LYS A 124 4.84 19.69 5.42
C LYS A 124 3.46 19.38 5.98
N TRP A 125 2.86 18.25 5.56
CA TRP A 125 1.58 17.81 6.09
C TRP A 125 1.64 17.55 7.60
N PHE A 126 2.69 16.88 8.08
CA PHE A 126 2.89 16.61 9.50
C PHE A 126 2.88 17.90 10.33
N LEU A 127 3.61 18.94 9.89
CA LEU A 127 3.62 20.23 10.58
C LEU A 127 2.24 20.88 10.63
N VAL A 128 1.53 20.93 9.48
CA VAL A 128 0.18 21.49 9.39
C VAL A 128 -0.79 20.75 10.32
N ARG A 129 -0.80 19.41 10.24
CA ARG A 129 -1.67 18.55 11.05
C ARG A 129 -1.37 18.71 12.54
N LYS A 130 -0.09 18.77 12.92
CA LYS A 130 0.32 18.97 14.31
C LYS A 130 -0.23 20.27 14.88
N THR A 131 -0.15 21.37 14.13
CA THR A 131 -0.71 22.66 14.54
C THR A 131 -2.23 22.59 14.69
N ILE A 132 -2.94 22.01 13.71
CA ILE A 132 -4.41 21.84 13.77
C ILE A 132 -4.83 21.05 15.02
N ILE A 133 -4.14 19.96 15.34
CA ILE A 133 -4.45 19.14 16.53
C ILE A 133 -4.24 19.93 17.82
N GLN A 134 -3.16 20.72 17.90
CA GLN A 134 -2.87 21.57 19.06
C GLN A 134 -3.91 22.67 19.25
N ASP A 135 -4.34 23.32 18.15
CA ASP A 135 -5.30 24.42 18.19
C ASP A 135 -6.71 23.95 18.54
N LEU A 136 -7.13 22.81 17.99
CA LEU A 136 -8.47 22.25 18.20
C LEU A 136 -8.59 21.41 19.47
N LYS A 137 -7.47 21.17 20.17
CA LYS A 137 -7.41 20.35 21.40
C LYS A 137 -8.17 19.04 21.26
N PHE A 138 -7.92 18.32 20.16
CA PHE A 138 -8.53 17.00 19.98
C PHE A 138 -8.04 16.06 21.08
N GLU A 139 -8.96 15.63 21.94
CA GLU A 139 -8.73 14.60 22.94
C GLU A 139 -9.31 13.28 22.43
N ILE A 140 -8.45 12.27 22.29
CA ILE A 140 -8.86 10.92 21.97
C ILE A 140 -9.04 10.18 23.29
N LYS A 141 -10.18 9.52 23.46
CA LYS A 141 -10.45 8.74 24.66
C LYS A 141 -9.70 7.39 24.61
N ASN A 142 -9.32 6.89 25.78
CA ASN A 142 -8.55 5.63 25.88
C ASN A 142 -9.32 4.41 25.35
N ASP A 143 -10.65 4.38 25.47
CA ASP A 143 -11.52 3.32 24.95
C ASP A 143 -11.52 3.25 23.42
N GLU A 144 -11.45 4.40 22.74
CA GLU A 144 -11.33 4.48 21.28
C GLU A 144 -9.97 3.91 20.81
N ILE A 145 -8.89 4.19 21.56
CA ILE A 145 -7.56 3.66 21.29
C ILE A 145 -7.55 2.13 21.45
N GLU A 146 -8.11 1.62 22.54
CA GLU A 146 -8.18 0.17 22.80
C GLU A 146 -9.02 -0.55 21.73
N THR A 147 -10.14 0.05 21.33
CA THR A 147 -11.00 -0.49 20.26
C THR A 147 -10.24 -0.54 18.93
N PHE A 148 -9.54 0.54 18.58
CA PHE A 148 -8.71 0.58 17.37
C PHE A 148 -7.62 -0.51 17.37
N ILE A 149 -6.91 -0.67 18.48
CA ILE A 149 -5.87 -1.71 18.64
C ILE A 149 -6.48 -3.11 18.49
N SER A 150 -7.60 -3.37 19.16
CA SER A 150 -8.31 -4.66 19.10
C SER A 150 -8.73 -5.00 17.67
N ASP A 151 -9.30 -4.03 16.95
CA ASP A 151 -9.75 -4.22 15.58
C ASP A 151 -8.59 -4.37 14.59
N ALA A 152 -7.49 -3.65 14.78
CA ALA A 152 -6.26 -3.86 14.01
C ALA A 152 -5.73 -5.29 14.18
N ILE A 153 -5.69 -5.81 15.42
CA ILE A 153 -5.26 -7.18 15.72
C ILE A 153 -6.18 -8.20 15.03
N LYS A 154 -7.52 -8.02 15.12
CA LYS A 154 -8.49 -8.90 14.44
C LYS A 154 -8.29 -8.92 12.93
N LYS A 155 -8.15 -7.74 12.29
CA LYS A 155 -7.90 -7.61 10.85
C LYS A 155 -6.62 -8.34 10.44
N ILE A 156 -5.55 -8.22 11.22
CA ILE A 156 -4.28 -8.93 10.97
C ILE A 156 -4.46 -10.44 11.10
N LYS A 157 -5.16 -10.92 12.15
CA LYS A 157 -5.44 -12.35 12.34
C LYS A 157 -6.23 -12.92 11.17
N ILE A 158 -7.28 -12.21 10.71
CA ILE A 158 -8.07 -12.58 9.53
C ILE A 158 -7.19 -12.61 8.28
N LYS A 159 -6.37 -11.58 8.05
CA LYS A 159 -5.44 -11.54 6.91
C LYS A 159 -4.45 -12.72 6.96
N ARG A 160 -3.90 -13.05 8.12
CA ARG A 160 -3.01 -14.21 8.33
C ARG A 160 -3.73 -15.55 8.08
N LEU A 161 -5.00 -15.69 8.45
CA LEU A 161 -5.78 -16.89 8.17
C LEU A 161 -6.03 -17.04 6.66
N LYS A 162 -6.43 -15.96 5.97
CA LYS A 162 -6.61 -15.95 4.50
C LYS A 162 -5.30 -16.21 3.73
N LEU A 163 -4.15 -15.81 4.29
CA LEU A 163 -2.83 -16.02 3.71
C LEU A 163 -2.22 -17.40 4.03
N LYS A 164 -2.78 -18.18 4.96
CA LYS A 164 -2.32 -19.57 5.17
C LYS A 164 -2.64 -20.48 3.98
N ASP A 165 -3.52 -20.04 3.08
CA ASP A 165 -3.86 -20.72 1.82
C ASP A 165 -2.94 -20.31 0.64
N PHE A 166 -2.09 -19.28 0.79
CA PHE A 166 -1.08 -18.87 -0.19
C PHE A 166 0.30 -18.72 0.48
N LYS A 167 1.15 -19.75 0.32
CA LYS A 167 2.54 -19.93 0.81
C LYS A 167 3.15 -18.81 1.68
N LYS A 168 3.38 -19.17 2.95
CA LYS A 168 4.17 -18.46 3.98
C LYS A 168 5.60 -18.12 3.52
N LYS A 169 6.00 -16.83 3.63
CA LYS A 169 7.18 -16.44 4.44
C LYS A 169 7.36 -14.93 4.70
N ASN A 170 6.85 -14.02 3.87
CA ASN A 170 7.32 -12.61 3.93
C ASN A 170 6.33 -11.56 4.48
N LEU A 171 5.19 -11.95 5.06
CA LEU A 171 4.14 -10.98 5.46
C LEU A 171 4.20 -10.49 6.91
N ILE A 172 4.95 -11.15 7.78
CA ILE A 172 5.07 -10.74 9.20
C ILE A 172 5.93 -9.47 9.30
N GLU A 173 6.97 -9.38 8.49
CA GLU A 173 7.91 -8.24 8.46
C GLU A 173 7.23 -6.95 7.94
N ILE A 174 6.39 -7.08 6.90
CA ILE A 174 5.60 -5.97 6.34
C ILE A 174 4.58 -5.44 7.37
N SER A 175 4.05 -6.30 8.26
CA SER A 175 3.07 -5.87 9.26
C SER A 175 3.66 -5.04 10.39
N TYR A 176 4.92 -5.27 10.76
CA TYR A 176 5.59 -4.45 11.78
C TYR A 176 5.95 -3.05 11.25
N GLN A 177 6.36 -2.95 9.98
CA GLN A 177 6.63 -1.63 9.36
C GLN A 177 5.34 -0.80 9.18
N MET A 178 4.22 -1.42 8.79
CA MET A 178 2.97 -0.70 8.61
C MET A 178 2.37 -0.23 9.95
N ILE A 179 2.50 -1.00 11.02
CA ILE A 179 2.13 -0.57 12.39
C ILE A 179 3.05 0.57 12.86
N PHE A 180 4.34 0.54 12.53
CA PHE A 180 5.27 1.61 12.90
C PHE A 180 4.99 2.93 12.15
N LEU A 181 4.55 2.88 10.89
CA LEU A 181 4.12 4.05 10.12
C LEU A 181 2.79 4.63 10.62
N ILE A 182 1.83 3.78 11.02
CA ILE A 182 0.54 4.21 11.56
C ILE A 182 0.68 4.72 13.00
N ALA A 183 1.60 4.17 13.80
CA ALA A 183 1.86 4.59 15.17
C ALA A 183 2.80 5.81 15.29
N LYS A 184 3.47 6.21 14.19
CA LYS A 184 4.19 7.49 14.08
C LYS A 184 3.34 8.62 13.46
N CYS A 185 2.07 8.35 13.16
CA CYS A 185 1.09 9.36 12.73
C CYS A 185 0.52 10.15 13.91
#